data_AF-A0A6C0BU34-F1
#
_entry.id   AF-A0A6C0BU34-F1
#
_cell.length_a   1.000
_cell.length_b   1.000
_cell.length_c   1.000
_cell.angle_alpha   90.00
_cell.angle_beta   90.00
_cell.angle_gamma   90.00
#
_symmetry.space_group_name_H-M   'P 1'
#
loop_
_entity.id
_entity.type
_entity.pdbx_description
1 polymer ?
#
loop_
_entity_poly.entity_id
_entity_poly.type
_entity_poly.pdbx_seq_one_letter_code
_entity_poly.pdbx_strand_id
1 'polypeptide(L)'
;MTLLSKGAYGCIYYPKVRCNGKQTNNTKYVSKLQENNFASKNELYISNIIKTKIPKYRNMFSVIVRSCNVKYNEIKDTEIAECPNINNHNNIVLMDVEYIKNVDIYKFLEESTDFYFIIRKMLHSYKYLLNSIKQLSIQQIVHFDIKSDNILIDKVRQIPIMIDFGLSLDVNKVLQAFDGEKTNLALLKNYFFSSYPKYYIWPIEVHYICYLLNVNDNPSEKDIKKLCDEYVDGNDALHLLYSKSFVNRYRSKCFASLKQFVGEKYIDVIKKIVEQSYLTWDNYSLSVLMMNLLYLLNFNGFGENKLIVDFSQLLLTNIHPNFKERMTIEDTIKQFSNITYRDGIINDSNFSELVKNINVNISEFIDELRLNTRRIKKLGENLSL
;
A
#
# COMPACT_ATOMS: atom_id res chain seq x y z
N MET A 1 -26.46 -15.62 0.09
CA MET A 1 -25.06 -15.23 -0.18
C MET A 1 -24.93 -13.72 -0.02
N THR A 2 -23.77 -13.20 0.38
CA THR A 2 -23.55 -11.77 0.62
C THR A 2 -22.36 -11.29 -0.19
N LEU A 3 -22.57 -10.25 -1.00
CA LEU A 3 -21.48 -9.49 -1.59
C LEU A 3 -20.83 -8.64 -0.49
N LEU A 4 -19.57 -8.91 -0.17
CA LEU A 4 -18.84 -8.23 0.89
C LEU A 4 -18.20 -6.92 0.43
N SER A 5 -17.71 -6.89 -0.81
CA SER A 5 -17.01 -5.72 -1.36
C SER A 5 -17.08 -5.68 -2.89
N LYS A 6 -17.09 -4.47 -3.44
CA LYS A 6 -16.95 -4.16 -4.86
C LYS A 6 -15.74 -3.23 -5.01
N GLY A 7 -14.81 -3.54 -5.90
CA GLY A 7 -13.66 -2.70 -6.22
C GLY A 7 -13.39 -2.65 -7.72
N ALA A 8 -12.42 -1.82 -8.14
CA ALA A 8 -12.08 -1.64 -9.56
C ALA A 8 -11.77 -2.96 -10.28
N TYR A 9 -11.17 -3.92 -9.58
CA TYR A 9 -10.75 -5.21 -10.14
C TYR A 9 -11.79 -6.33 -10.02
N GLY A 10 -12.89 -6.14 -9.28
CA GLY A 10 -13.90 -7.19 -9.15
C GLY A 10 -14.70 -7.18 -7.84
N CYS A 11 -15.30 -8.33 -7.53
CA CYS A 11 -16.25 -8.48 -6.43
C CYS A 11 -15.87 -9.62 -5.48
N ILE A 12 -16.11 -9.42 -4.18
CA ILE A 12 -15.84 -10.41 -3.12
C ILE A 12 -17.15 -10.95 -2.56
N TYR A 13 -17.33 -12.27 -2.60
CA TYR A 13 -18.52 -12.96 -2.11
C TYR A 13 -18.24 -13.82 -0.89
N TYR A 14 -19.20 -13.88 0.02
CA TYR A 14 -19.20 -14.76 1.17
C TYR A 14 -20.60 -15.35 1.45
N PRO A 15 -20.73 -16.63 1.82
CA PRO A 15 -19.69 -17.66 1.81
C PRO A 15 -19.12 -17.90 0.40
N LYS A 16 -18.10 -18.76 0.29
CA LYS A 16 -17.47 -19.11 -0.99
C LYS A 16 -18.50 -19.42 -2.08
N VAL A 17 -18.12 -19.15 -3.33
CA VAL A 17 -18.85 -19.54 -4.55
C VAL A 17 -18.14 -20.72 -5.22
N ARG A 18 -18.90 -21.66 -5.80
CA ARG A 18 -18.33 -22.76 -6.60
C ARG A 18 -18.00 -22.28 -8.02
N CYS A 19 -17.05 -22.94 -8.69
CA CYS A 19 -16.65 -22.58 -10.05
C CYS A 19 -17.80 -22.61 -11.08
N ASN A 20 -18.87 -23.37 -10.80
CA ASN A 20 -20.08 -23.42 -11.61
C ASN A 20 -21.15 -22.38 -11.20
N GLY A 21 -20.76 -21.35 -10.46
CA GLY A 21 -21.67 -20.29 -10.00
C GLY A 21 -22.57 -20.64 -8.82
N LYS A 22 -22.62 -21.90 -8.39
CA LYS A 22 -23.55 -22.29 -7.32
C LYS A 22 -23.05 -21.85 -5.95
N GLN A 23 -24.00 -21.42 -5.11
CA GLN A 23 -23.74 -21.10 -3.71
C GLN A 23 -23.26 -22.34 -2.94
N THR A 24 -22.51 -22.12 -1.86
CA THR A 24 -22.14 -23.17 -0.93
C THR A 24 -22.18 -22.66 0.50
N ASN A 25 -22.39 -23.55 1.47
CA ASN A 25 -22.34 -23.22 2.90
C ASN A 25 -20.90 -23.18 3.45
N ASN A 26 -19.89 -23.06 2.57
CA ASN A 26 -18.50 -23.10 2.99
C ASN A 26 -18.04 -21.70 3.41
N THR A 27 -18.05 -21.46 4.71
CA THR A 27 -17.69 -20.20 5.37
C THR A 27 -16.19 -20.04 5.62
N LYS A 28 -15.36 -21.03 5.25
CA LYS A 28 -13.91 -20.93 5.43
C LYS A 28 -13.26 -20.00 4.42
N TYR A 29 -13.90 -19.75 3.28
CA TYR A 29 -13.33 -18.99 2.17
C TYR A 29 -14.29 -17.91 1.70
N VAL A 30 -13.71 -16.86 1.13
CA VAL A 30 -14.37 -15.88 0.26
C VAL A 30 -13.98 -16.16 -1.18
N SER A 31 -14.82 -15.74 -2.12
CA SER A 31 -14.50 -15.81 -3.54
C SER A 31 -14.37 -14.42 -4.15
N LYS A 32 -13.22 -14.16 -4.79
CA LYS A 32 -12.94 -12.98 -5.61
C LYS A 32 -13.23 -13.31 -7.06
N LEU A 33 -14.24 -12.65 -7.63
CA LEU A 33 -14.59 -12.73 -9.05
C LEU A 33 -13.98 -11.53 -9.76
N GLN A 34 -13.13 -11.77 -10.77
CA GLN A 34 -12.45 -10.71 -11.51
C GLN A 34 -12.16 -11.13 -12.96
N GLU A 35 -11.82 -10.17 -13.81
CA GLU A 35 -11.35 -10.46 -15.16
C GLU A 35 -10.03 -11.25 -15.13
N ASN A 36 -9.89 -12.21 -16.05
CA ASN A 36 -8.69 -13.03 -16.16
C ASN A 36 -7.62 -12.34 -17.04
N ASN A 37 -7.02 -11.28 -16.49
CA ASN A 37 -6.04 -10.42 -17.15
C ASN A 37 -4.63 -10.58 -16.54
N PHE A 38 -3.73 -9.62 -16.81
CA PHE A 38 -2.38 -9.65 -16.23
C PHE A 38 -2.41 -9.61 -14.70
N ALA A 39 -3.16 -8.67 -14.11
CA ALA A 39 -3.21 -8.48 -12.66
C ALA A 39 -3.72 -9.73 -11.93
N SER A 40 -4.78 -10.37 -12.43
CA SER A 40 -5.30 -11.60 -11.82
C SER A 40 -4.31 -12.76 -11.91
N LYS A 41 -3.63 -12.93 -13.05
CA LYS A 41 -2.61 -13.97 -13.24
C LYS A 41 -1.39 -13.70 -12.35
N ASN A 42 -1.02 -12.43 -12.22
CA ASN A 42 0.06 -11.98 -11.36
C ASN A 42 -0.27 -12.23 -9.87
N GLU A 43 -1.47 -11.89 -9.41
CA GLU A 43 -1.93 -12.14 -8.04
C GLU A 43 -1.84 -13.64 -7.68
N LEU A 44 -2.28 -14.52 -8.59
CA LEU A 44 -2.17 -15.97 -8.41
C LEU A 44 -0.71 -16.43 -8.37
N TYR A 45 0.14 -15.88 -9.25
CA TYR A 45 1.57 -16.18 -9.31
C TYR A 45 2.28 -15.79 -8.01
N ILE A 46 2.14 -14.54 -7.58
CA ILE A 46 2.73 -14.01 -6.35
C ILE A 46 2.21 -14.76 -5.12
N SER A 47 0.89 -15.05 -5.08
CA SER A 47 0.29 -15.88 -4.04
C SER A 47 0.97 -17.24 -3.92
N ASN A 48 1.32 -17.88 -5.03
CA ASN A 48 2.02 -19.17 -5.01
C ASN A 48 3.45 -19.04 -4.47
N ILE A 49 4.18 -17.96 -4.79
CA ILE A 49 5.51 -17.71 -4.20
C ILE A 49 5.37 -17.54 -2.69
N ILE A 50 4.47 -16.66 -2.22
CA ILE A 50 4.28 -16.38 -0.80
C ILE A 50 3.94 -17.67 -0.03
N LYS A 51 2.99 -18.47 -0.54
CA LYS A 51 2.58 -19.74 0.09
C LYS A 51 3.73 -20.75 0.23
N THR A 52 4.62 -20.78 -0.76
CA THR A 52 5.66 -21.82 -0.85
C THR A 52 6.97 -21.41 -0.20
N LYS A 53 7.29 -20.11 -0.18
CA LYS A 53 8.58 -19.59 0.28
C LYS A 53 8.54 -18.90 1.64
N ILE A 54 7.38 -18.41 2.09
CA ILE A 54 7.28 -17.67 3.35
C ILE A 54 6.60 -18.55 4.43
N PRO A 55 7.35 -19.00 5.46
CA PRO A 55 6.78 -19.75 6.56
C PRO A 55 5.73 -18.93 7.31
N LYS A 56 4.64 -19.60 7.74
CA LYS A 56 3.54 -18.97 8.49
C LYS A 56 2.96 -17.73 7.78
N TYR A 57 2.97 -17.69 6.45
CA TYR A 57 2.49 -16.55 5.64
C TYR A 57 1.10 -16.05 6.07
N ARG A 58 0.21 -16.94 6.53
CA ARG A 58 -1.16 -16.60 6.99
C ARG A 58 -1.21 -15.60 8.14
N ASN A 59 -0.11 -15.40 8.86
CA ASN A 59 0.00 -14.39 9.90
C ASN A 59 0.30 -13.00 9.34
N MET A 60 0.74 -12.89 8.08
CA MET A 60 1.18 -11.64 7.46
C MET A 60 0.37 -11.28 6.22
N PHE A 61 -0.09 -12.30 5.48
CA PHE A 61 -0.65 -12.15 4.13
C PHE A 61 -1.92 -12.99 3.97
N SER A 62 -2.91 -12.41 3.29
CA SER A 62 -4.04 -13.14 2.71
C SER A 62 -3.84 -13.28 1.22
N VAL A 63 -3.70 -14.51 0.75
CA VAL A 63 -3.29 -14.84 -0.62
C VAL A 63 -4.27 -15.81 -1.27
N ILE A 64 -4.25 -15.88 -2.60
CA ILE A 64 -5.09 -16.80 -3.36
C ILE A 64 -4.69 -18.24 -3.06
N VAL A 65 -5.64 -19.03 -2.56
CA VAL A 65 -5.41 -20.46 -2.25
C VAL A 65 -5.81 -21.37 -3.40
N ARG A 66 -6.85 -21.00 -4.16
CA ARG A 66 -7.37 -21.76 -5.30
C ARG A 66 -7.93 -20.80 -6.34
N SER A 67 -7.98 -21.23 -7.58
CA SER A 67 -8.59 -20.48 -8.68
C SER A 67 -9.24 -21.42 -9.69
N CYS A 68 -10.22 -20.90 -10.42
CA CYS A 68 -10.82 -21.57 -11.56
C CYS A 68 -11.35 -20.55 -12.56
N ASN A 69 -11.29 -20.90 -13.85
CA ASN A 69 -11.94 -20.10 -14.89
C ASN A 69 -13.44 -20.33 -14.82
N VAL A 70 -14.21 -19.27 -14.99
CA VAL A 70 -15.67 -19.30 -14.94
C VAL A 70 -16.21 -18.76 -16.25
N LYS A 71 -17.17 -19.47 -16.85
CA LYS A 71 -17.89 -18.96 -18.02
C LYS A 71 -19.03 -18.08 -17.53
N TYR A 72 -19.17 -16.87 -18.06
CA TYR A 72 -20.26 -15.98 -17.64
C TYR A 72 -21.66 -16.59 -17.80
N ASN A 73 -21.87 -17.41 -18.84
CA ASN A 73 -23.13 -18.14 -19.02
C ASN A 73 -23.48 -19.07 -17.84
N GLU A 74 -22.50 -19.49 -17.03
CA GLU A 74 -22.73 -20.33 -15.85
C GLU A 74 -23.11 -19.50 -14.60
N ILE A 75 -22.86 -18.18 -14.61
CA ILE A 75 -23.09 -17.28 -13.46
C ILE A 75 -24.13 -16.18 -13.72
N LYS A 76 -24.50 -15.92 -14.98
CA LYS A 76 -25.39 -14.82 -15.38
C LYS A 76 -26.77 -14.85 -14.71
N ASP A 77 -27.28 -16.04 -14.41
CA ASP A 77 -28.61 -16.24 -13.81
C ASP A 77 -28.52 -16.40 -12.28
N THR A 78 -27.39 -16.02 -11.68
CA THR A 78 -27.14 -16.11 -10.24
C THR A 78 -26.97 -14.71 -9.65
N GLU A 79 -27.21 -14.57 -8.34
CA GLU A 79 -26.91 -13.36 -7.54
C GLU A 79 -25.43 -12.89 -7.65
N ILE A 80 -24.54 -13.65 -8.29
CA ILE A 80 -23.14 -13.28 -8.56
C ILE A 80 -23.02 -12.32 -9.75
N ALA A 81 -24.02 -12.26 -10.64
CA ALA A 81 -23.99 -11.44 -11.86
C ALA A 81 -23.97 -9.92 -11.59
N GLU A 82 -24.31 -9.48 -10.37
CA GLU A 82 -24.38 -8.06 -9.98
C GLU A 82 -23.00 -7.38 -9.78
N CYS A 83 -21.91 -7.96 -10.30
CA CYS A 83 -20.60 -7.33 -10.26
C CYS A 83 -20.46 -6.27 -11.36
N PRO A 84 -20.47 -4.96 -11.02
CA PRO A 84 -20.58 -3.91 -12.03
C PRO A 84 -19.32 -3.73 -12.89
N ASN A 85 -18.16 -4.21 -12.42
CA ASN A 85 -16.84 -3.92 -13.00
C ASN A 85 -16.28 -5.07 -13.85
N ILE A 86 -17.12 -6.00 -14.32
CA ILE A 86 -16.70 -7.05 -15.26
C ILE A 86 -17.14 -6.62 -16.66
N ASN A 87 -16.20 -6.10 -17.45
CA ASN A 87 -16.47 -5.65 -18.82
C ASN A 87 -16.36 -6.81 -19.81
N ASN A 88 -15.42 -7.74 -19.58
CA ASN A 88 -15.24 -8.93 -20.40
C ASN A 88 -15.84 -10.18 -19.76
N HIS A 89 -17.12 -10.40 -20.04
CA HIS A 89 -17.85 -11.58 -19.57
C HIS A 89 -17.30 -12.92 -20.11
N ASN A 90 -16.48 -12.94 -21.16
CA ASN A 90 -15.96 -14.19 -21.73
C ASN A 90 -14.66 -14.67 -21.08
N ASN A 91 -14.04 -13.87 -20.20
CA ASN A 91 -12.75 -14.19 -19.61
C ASN A 91 -12.70 -13.80 -18.13
N ILE A 92 -13.36 -14.59 -17.29
CA ILE A 92 -13.50 -14.36 -15.85
C ILE A 92 -12.80 -15.48 -15.07
N VAL A 93 -12.20 -15.11 -13.95
CA VAL A 93 -11.61 -16.05 -13.00
C VAL A 93 -12.24 -15.85 -11.62
N LEU A 94 -12.52 -16.97 -10.96
CA LEU A 94 -12.95 -17.02 -9.58
C LEU A 94 -11.78 -17.52 -8.74
N MET A 95 -11.41 -16.75 -7.72
CA MET A 95 -10.29 -17.05 -6.84
C MET A 95 -10.78 -17.17 -5.40
N ASP A 96 -10.31 -18.19 -4.70
CA ASP A 96 -10.60 -18.36 -3.28
C ASP A 96 -9.50 -17.78 -2.41
N VAL A 97 -9.91 -17.10 -1.35
CA VAL A 97 -9.06 -16.61 -0.27
C VAL A 97 -9.65 -17.08 1.05
N GLU A 98 -8.80 -17.36 2.04
CA GLU A 98 -9.28 -17.72 3.38
C GLU A 98 -10.05 -16.55 4.00
N TYR A 99 -11.24 -16.81 4.53
CA TYR A 99 -12.04 -15.78 5.16
C TYR A 99 -11.41 -15.36 6.48
N ILE A 100 -11.19 -14.06 6.64
CA ILE A 100 -10.68 -13.45 7.86
C ILE A 100 -11.81 -12.59 8.44
N LYS A 101 -12.22 -12.85 9.68
CA LYS A 101 -13.12 -11.94 10.40
C LYS A 101 -12.34 -10.65 10.69
N ASN A 102 -12.63 -9.60 9.94
CA ASN A 102 -11.76 -8.43 9.86
C ASN A 102 -12.50 -7.11 10.09
N VAL A 103 -11.71 -6.04 10.17
CA VAL A 103 -12.11 -4.63 10.13
C VAL A 103 -10.99 -3.83 9.45
N ASP A 104 -11.32 -2.73 8.77
CA ASP A 104 -10.31 -1.83 8.20
C ASP A 104 -9.52 -1.10 9.29
N ILE A 105 -8.27 -0.73 9.00
CA ILE A 105 -7.38 -0.14 10.01
C ILE A 105 -7.94 1.15 10.63
N TYR A 106 -8.61 2.00 9.85
CA TYR A 106 -9.20 3.23 10.40
C TYR A 106 -10.34 2.93 11.35
N LYS A 107 -11.29 2.07 10.93
CA LYS A 107 -12.39 1.66 11.80
C LYS A 107 -11.91 0.92 13.04
N PHE A 108 -10.84 0.15 12.94
CA PHE A 108 -10.21 -0.50 14.09
C PHE A 108 -9.73 0.51 15.14
N LEU A 109 -9.16 1.64 14.68
CA LEU A 109 -8.74 2.73 15.57
C LEU A 109 -9.95 3.51 16.12
N GLU A 110 -11.01 3.70 15.32
CA GLU A 110 -12.26 4.34 15.75
C GLU A 110 -13.08 3.54 16.77
N GLU A 111 -12.93 2.20 16.82
CA GLU A 111 -13.63 1.34 17.78
C GLU A 111 -13.12 1.53 19.22
N SER A 112 -11.98 2.20 19.43
CA SER A 112 -11.42 2.47 20.76
C SER A 112 -11.73 3.87 21.25
N THR A 113 -12.09 4.00 22.52
CA THR A 113 -12.21 5.29 23.22
C THR A 113 -10.95 5.63 24.02
N ASP A 114 -9.89 4.82 23.94
CA ASP A 114 -8.65 5.02 24.67
C ASP A 114 -7.53 5.41 23.70
N PHE A 115 -7.13 6.68 23.75
CA PHE A 115 -6.07 7.24 22.93
C PHE A 115 -4.72 6.52 23.11
N TYR A 116 -4.41 6.07 24.33
CA TYR A 116 -3.22 5.27 24.61
C TYR A 116 -3.24 3.94 23.85
N PHE A 117 -4.38 3.26 23.91
CA PHE A 117 -4.59 2.01 23.20
C PHE A 117 -4.46 2.21 21.68
N ILE A 118 -5.00 3.30 21.14
CA ILE A 118 -4.91 3.65 19.70
C ILE A 118 -3.45 3.81 19.27
N ILE A 119 -2.64 4.63 19.96
CA ILE A 119 -1.22 4.81 19.61
C ILE A 119 -0.48 3.46 19.72
N ARG A 120 -0.71 2.70 20.80
CA ARG A 120 -0.07 1.39 20.98
C ARG A 120 -0.36 0.45 19.81
N LYS A 121 -1.62 0.40 19.38
CA LYS A 121 -2.06 -0.44 18.26
C LYS A 121 -1.48 0.03 16.93
N MET A 122 -1.41 1.33 16.69
CA MET A 122 -0.75 1.90 15.52
C MET A 122 0.73 1.49 15.47
N LEU A 123 1.49 1.73 16.55
CA LEU A 123 2.91 1.40 16.64
C LEU A 123 3.17 -0.11 16.51
N HIS A 124 2.33 -0.93 17.14
CA HIS A 124 2.41 -2.38 17.00
C HIS A 124 2.13 -2.82 15.56
N SER A 125 1.11 -2.24 14.92
CA SER A 125 0.77 -2.54 13.53
C SER A 125 1.89 -2.15 12.59
N TYR A 126 2.51 -0.98 12.79
CA TYR A 126 3.69 -0.57 12.01
C TYR A 126 4.83 -1.58 12.12
N LYS A 127 5.20 -1.98 13.34
CA LYS A 127 6.22 -3.03 13.57
C LYS A 127 5.87 -4.33 12.84
N TYR A 128 4.61 -4.75 12.92
CA TYR A 128 4.13 -5.98 12.30
C TYR A 128 4.24 -5.92 10.77
N LEU A 129 3.79 -4.81 10.18
CA LEU A 129 3.83 -4.56 8.74
C LEU A 129 5.27 -4.45 8.22
N LEU A 130 6.18 -3.79 8.96
CA LEU A 130 7.61 -3.74 8.60
C LEU A 130 8.21 -5.15 8.48
N ASN A 131 7.91 -6.04 9.45
CA ASN A 131 8.36 -7.42 9.40
C ASN A 131 7.74 -8.19 8.22
N SER A 132 6.49 -7.89 7.87
CA SER A 132 5.82 -8.47 6.71
C SER A 132 6.49 -8.01 5.39
N ILE A 133 6.77 -6.71 5.23
CA ILE A 133 7.51 -6.16 4.07
C ILE A 133 8.89 -6.83 3.98
N LYS A 134 9.59 -6.99 5.10
CA LYS A 134 10.87 -7.70 5.13
C LYS A 134 10.78 -9.11 4.56
N GLN A 135 9.72 -9.86 4.87
CA GLN A 135 9.52 -11.21 4.31
C GLN A 135 9.29 -11.19 2.79
N LEU A 136 8.56 -10.20 2.26
CA LEU A 136 8.40 -10.03 0.80
C LEU A 136 9.72 -9.65 0.14
N SER A 137 10.45 -8.71 0.72
CA SER A 137 11.75 -8.23 0.24
C SER A 137 12.79 -9.35 0.12
N ILE A 138 12.85 -10.28 1.09
CA ILE A 138 13.72 -11.47 1.02
C ILE A 138 13.41 -12.32 -0.22
N GLN A 139 12.15 -12.36 -0.67
CA GLN A 139 11.73 -13.06 -1.88
C GLN A 139 11.80 -12.18 -3.14
N GLN A 140 12.34 -10.96 -3.04
CA GLN A 140 12.37 -9.95 -4.09
C GLN A 140 10.98 -9.63 -4.65
N ILE A 141 9.99 -9.61 -3.75
CA ILE A 141 8.63 -9.17 -4.04
C ILE A 141 8.43 -7.77 -3.47
N VAL A 142 7.86 -6.88 -4.28
CA VAL A 142 7.33 -5.58 -3.83
C VAL A 142 5.81 -5.68 -3.92
N HIS A 143 5.10 -5.43 -2.81
CA HIS A 143 3.64 -5.44 -2.80
C HIS A 143 3.08 -4.39 -3.76
N PHE A 144 3.71 -3.22 -3.79
CA PHE A 144 3.48 -2.15 -4.78
C PHE A 144 2.10 -1.48 -4.72
N ASP A 145 1.32 -1.75 -3.67
CA ASP A 145 0.01 -1.14 -3.43
C ASP A 145 -0.35 -1.11 -1.93
N ILE A 146 0.63 -0.80 -1.07
CA ILE A 146 0.41 -0.73 0.38
C ILE A 146 -0.37 0.55 0.70
N LYS A 147 -1.63 0.37 1.06
CA LYS A 147 -2.56 1.41 1.53
C LYS A 147 -3.53 0.81 2.54
N SER A 148 -4.33 1.67 3.19
CA SER A 148 -5.31 1.26 4.19
C SER A 148 -6.28 0.17 3.71
N ASP A 149 -6.75 0.26 2.46
CA ASP A 149 -7.73 -0.66 1.88
C ASP A 149 -7.16 -2.06 1.66
N ASN A 150 -5.83 -2.15 1.53
CA ASN A 150 -5.10 -3.40 1.34
C ASN A 150 -4.50 -3.95 2.66
N ILE A 151 -4.94 -3.42 3.81
CA ILE A 151 -4.56 -3.92 5.13
C ILE A 151 -5.82 -4.21 5.96
N LEU A 152 -6.02 -5.47 6.30
CA LEU A 152 -7.09 -5.94 7.16
C LEU A 152 -6.59 -6.16 8.58
N ILE A 153 -7.34 -5.73 9.60
CA ILE A 153 -7.08 -6.13 10.98
C ILE A 153 -7.88 -7.40 11.29
N ASP A 154 -7.20 -8.51 11.56
CA ASP A 154 -7.85 -9.74 12.01
C ASP A 154 -8.42 -9.53 13.42
N LYS A 155 -9.74 -9.56 13.58
CA LYS A 155 -10.40 -9.30 14.87
C LYS A 155 -10.13 -10.37 15.92
N VAL A 156 -9.77 -11.59 15.51
CA VAL A 156 -9.48 -12.71 16.40
C VAL A 156 -8.03 -12.63 16.88
N ARG A 157 -7.09 -12.48 15.95
CA ARG A 157 -5.65 -12.45 16.25
C ARG A 157 -5.14 -11.07 16.63
N GLN A 158 -5.90 -10.00 16.34
CA GLN A 158 -5.57 -8.60 16.61
C GLN A 158 -4.26 -8.15 15.94
N ILE A 159 -4.02 -8.63 14.72
CA ILE A 159 -2.84 -8.34 13.90
C ILE A 159 -3.24 -7.83 12.50
N PRO A 160 -2.43 -6.97 11.87
CA PRO A 160 -2.66 -6.56 10.49
C PRO A 160 -2.24 -7.67 9.50
N ILE A 161 -3.03 -7.83 8.44
CA ILE A 161 -2.83 -8.77 7.34
C ILE A 161 -2.87 -7.99 6.03
N MET A 162 -1.81 -8.08 5.22
CA MET A 162 -1.80 -7.49 3.88
C MET A 162 -2.57 -8.35 2.90
N ILE A 163 -3.29 -7.70 1.98
CA ILE A 163 -4.11 -8.34 0.96
C ILE A 163 -3.87 -7.68 -0.41
N ASP A 164 -4.39 -8.32 -1.45
CA ASP A 164 -4.39 -7.81 -2.83
C ASP A 164 -2.99 -7.66 -3.45
N PHE A 165 -2.53 -8.76 -4.05
CA PHE A 165 -1.22 -8.84 -4.71
C PHE A 165 -1.32 -8.65 -6.24
N GLY A 166 -2.41 -8.07 -6.74
CA GLY A 166 -2.63 -7.87 -8.18
C GLY A 166 -1.55 -7.03 -8.86
N LEU A 167 -1.09 -5.97 -8.19
CA LEU A 167 -0.08 -5.05 -8.67
C LEU A 167 1.36 -5.40 -8.26
N SER A 168 1.54 -6.45 -7.45
CA SER A 168 2.85 -6.77 -6.88
C SER A 168 3.89 -7.10 -7.93
N LEU A 169 5.13 -6.70 -7.68
CA LEU A 169 6.25 -6.93 -8.57
C LEU A 169 7.03 -8.16 -8.12
N ASP A 170 7.27 -9.08 -9.05
CA ASP A 170 8.41 -9.98 -8.95
C ASP A 170 9.61 -9.27 -9.60
N VAL A 171 10.50 -8.76 -8.76
CA VAL A 171 11.59 -7.88 -9.22
C VAL A 171 12.57 -8.65 -10.09
N ASN A 172 12.77 -9.94 -9.86
CA ASN A 172 13.59 -10.77 -10.76
C ASN A 172 13.01 -10.79 -12.17
N LYS A 173 11.68 -10.93 -12.31
CA LYS A 173 11.01 -10.86 -13.62
C LYS A 173 11.11 -9.48 -14.26
N VAL A 174 11.04 -8.41 -13.46
CA VAL A 174 11.20 -7.03 -13.95
C VAL A 174 12.62 -6.83 -14.47
N LEU A 175 13.65 -7.26 -13.72
CA LEU A 175 15.05 -7.14 -14.14
C LEU A 175 15.36 -7.99 -15.38
N GLN A 176 14.83 -9.20 -15.45
CA GLN A 176 14.91 -10.05 -16.64
C GLN A 176 14.26 -9.45 -17.88
N ALA A 177 13.32 -8.51 -17.73
CA ALA A 177 12.73 -7.81 -18.88
C ALA A 177 13.76 -6.95 -19.63
N PHE A 178 14.87 -6.59 -18.98
CA PHE A 178 15.99 -5.87 -19.60
C PHE A 178 17.06 -6.81 -20.19
N ASP A 179 16.98 -8.11 -19.92
CA ASP A 179 17.97 -9.09 -20.35
C ASP A 179 17.59 -9.65 -21.74
N GLY A 180 18.56 -9.71 -22.66
CA GLY A 180 18.39 -10.24 -24.02
C GLY A 180 18.65 -9.23 -25.14
N GLU A 181 18.45 -9.66 -26.40
CA GLU A 181 18.68 -8.80 -27.58
C GLU A 181 17.70 -7.61 -27.65
N LYS A 182 16.50 -7.74 -27.06
CA LYS A 182 15.46 -6.70 -27.01
C LYS A 182 14.77 -6.68 -25.65
N THR A 183 14.61 -5.48 -25.09
CA THR A 183 13.85 -5.25 -23.85
C THR A 183 12.38 -5.64 -24.01
N ASN A 184 11.83 -6.37 -23.04
CA ASN A 184 10.41 -6.74 -22.99
C ASN A 184 9.54 -5.58 -22.47
N LEU A 185 9.32 -4.58 -23.33
CA LEU A 185 8.51 -3.40 -23.02
C LEU A 185 7.05 -3.74 -22.65
N ALA A 186 6.49 -4.81 -23.22
CA ALA A 186 5.12 -5.23 -22.92
C ALA A 186 4.99 -5.68 -21.45
N LEU A 187 5.97 -6.43 -20.94
CA LEU A 187 6.01 -6.81 -19.53
C LEU A 187 6.20 -5.60 -18.61
N LEU A 188 7.11 -4.69 -18.96
CA LEU A 188 7.33 -3.47 -18.17
C LEU A 188 6.07 -2.61 -18.10
N LYS A 189 5.34 -2.46 -19.22
CA LYS A 189 4.06 -1.73 -19.27
C LYS A 189 2.93 -2.45 -18.54
N ASN A 190 3.02 -3.75 -18.27
CA ASN A 190 2.03 -4.40 -17.41
C ASN A 190 2.26 -4.08 -15.92
N TYR A 191 3.50 -3.90 -15.49
CA TYR A 191 3.84 -3.51 -14.12
C TYR A 191 3.74 -2.00 -13.88
N PHE A 192 4.23 -1.20 -14.82
CA PHE A 192 4.24 0.26 -14.80
C PHE A 192 3.23 0.82 -15.81
N PHE A 193 1.96 0.52 -15.56
CA PHE A 193 0.89 0.57 -16.57
C PHE A 193 0.32 1.94 -16.90
N SER A 194 0.47 2.93 -16.02
CA SER A 194 -0.06 4.27 -16.27
C SER A 194 0.75 5.34 -15.53
N SER A 195 0.85 6.52 -16.15
CA SER A 195 1.39 7.70 -15.48
C SER A 195 0.24 8.42 -14.77
N TYR A 196 0.17 8.25 -13.46
CA TYR A 196 -0.77 8.96 -12.61
C TYR A 196 -0.03 9.62 -11.44
N PRO A 197 0.57 10.81 -11.64
CA PRO A 197 1.46 11.45 -10.67
C PRO A 197 0.81 11.71 -9.31
N LYS A 198 -0.52 11.85 -9.27
CA LYS A 198 -1.28 12.08 -8.03
C LYS A 198 -1.41 10.84 -7.15
N TYR A 199 -1.01 9.65 -7.63
CA TYR A 199 -1.04 8.42 -6.83
C TYR A 199 0.07 8.39 -5.78
N TYR A 200 -0.09 9.21 -4.74
CA TYR A 200 0.93 9.56 -3.76
C TYR A 200 1.50 8.39 -2.93
N ILE A 201 0.94 7.18 -3.04
CA ILE A 201 1.50 6.01 -2.36
C ILE A 201 2.76 5.51 -3.05
N TRP A 202 2.95 5.81 -4.33
CA TRP A 202 4.17 5.47 -5.05
C TRP A 202 5.22 6.57 -4.88
N PRO A 203 6.50 6.20 -4.77
CA PRO A 203 7.56 7.20 -4.73
C PRO A 203 7.76 7.85 -6.11
N ILE A 204 8.29 9.08 -6.12
CA ILE A 204 8.43 9.91 -7.33
C ILE A 204 9.17 9.21 -8.48
N GLU A 205 10.17 8.37 -8.19
CA GLU A 205 10.91 7.66 -9.24
C GLU A 205 10.08 6.56 -9.92
N VAL A 206 9.08 5.98 -9.25
CA VAL A 206 8.12 5.06 -9.88
C VAL A 206 7.21 5.82 -10.85
N HIS A 207 6.74 7.01 -10.45
CA HIS A 207 5.99 7.88 -11.37
C HIS A 207 6.82 8.28 -12.59
N TYR A 208 8.11 8.51 -12.41
CA TYR A 208 9.02 8.80 -13.51
C TYR A 208 9.19 7.60 -14.45
N ILE A 209 9.33 6.37 -13.93
CA ILE A 209 9.32 5.14 -14.75
C ILE A 209 8.03 5.06 -15.58
N CYS A 210 6.88 5.25 -14.95
CA CYS A 210 5.58 5.23 -15.63
C CYS A 210 5.47 6.32 -16.71
N TYR A 211 6.01 7.51 -16.44
CA TYR A 211 6.02 8.62 -17.39
C TYR A 211 6.89 8.29 -18.62
N LEU A 212 8.10 7.76 -18.40
CA LEU A 212 9.02 7.35 -19.47
C LEU A 212 8.41 6.26 -20.36
N LEU A 213 7.70 5.29 -19.79
CA LEU A 213 7.12 4.17 -20.55
C LEU A 213 5.86 4.56 -21.33
N ASN A 214 5.05 5.48 -20.80
CA ASN A 214 3.67 5.67 -21.27
C ASN A 214 3.38 7.07 -21.82
N VAL A 215 4.25 8.06 -21.59
CA VAL A 215 3.99 9.46 -21.96
C VAL A 215 5.08 10.01 -22.86
N ASN A 216 6.31 10.10 -22.35
CA ASN A 216 7.44 10.66 -23.09
C ASN A 216 8.75 10.04 -22.58
N ASP A 217 9.47 9.36 -23.48
CA ASP A 217 10.72 8.66 -23.20
C ASP A 217 11.95 9.56 -23.23
N ASN A 218 11.80 10.85 -23.55
CA ASN A 218 12.85 11.85 -23.47
C ASN A 218 12.32 13.18 -22.89
N PRO A 219 11.95 13.22 -21.60
CA PRO A 219 11.40 14.40 -20.95
C PRO A 219 12.40 15.55 -20.88
N SER A 220 11.90 16.77 -21.09
CA SER A 220 12.63 17.99 -20.78
C SER A 220 12.61 18.29 -19.28
N GLU A 221 13.47 19.20 -18.81
CA GLU A 221 13.39 19.70 -17.43
C GLU A 221 12.01 20.29 -17.09
N LYS A 222 11.31 20.88 -18.07
CA LYS A 222 9.96 21.42 -17.89
C LYS A 222 8.95 20.30 -17.63
N ASP A 223 9.07 19.19 -18.33
CA ASP A 223 8.21 18.02 -18.14
C ASP A 223 8.43 17.39 -16.76
N ILE A 224 9.69 17.26 -16.35
CA ILE A 224 10.05 16.76 -15.00
C ILE A 224 9.49 17.70 -13.92
N LYS A 225 9.60 19.02 -14.10
CA LYS A 225 9.05 19.97 -13.14
C LYS A 225 7.55 19.81 -13.00
N LYS A 226 6.82 19.71 -14.12
CA LYS A 226 5.37 19.47 -14.12
C LYS A 226 5.00 18.17 -13.40
N LEU A 227 5.73 17.08 -13.68
CA LEU A 227 5.54 15.80 -12.99
C LEU A 227 5.70 15.92 -11.47
N CYS A 228 6.77 16.58 -11.03
CA CYS A 228 7.02 16.81 -9.60
C CYS A 228 5.97 17.71 -8.95
N ASP A 229 5.50 18.75 -9.65
CA ASP A 229 4.45 19.64 -9.18
C ASP A 229 3.15 18.85 -8.96
N GLU A 230 2.70 18.09 -9.96
CA GLU A 230 1.48 17.25 -9.87
C GLU A 230 1.57 16.17 -8.78
N TYR A 231 2.75 15.56 -8.60
CA TYR A 231 2.99 14.56 -7.57
C TYR A 231 2.94 15.14 -6.16
N VAL A 232 3.59 16.28 -5.92
CA VAL A 232 3.58 16.91 -4.60
C VAL A 232 2.18 17.45 -4.29
N ASP A 233 1.54 18.10 -5.25
CA ASP A 233 0.22 18.69 -5.08
C ASP A 233 -0.88 17.63 -4.91
N GLY A 234 -0.66 16.41 -5.41
CA GLY A 234 -1.54 15.26 -5.18
C GLY A 234 -1.32 14.54 -3.85
N ASN A 235 -0.27 14.87 -3.10
CA ASN A 235 0.03 14.24 -1.81
C ASN A 235 -0.57 15.05 -0.66
N ASP A 236 -1.84 14.79 -0.38
CA ASP A 236 -2.57 15.48 0.69
C ASP A 236 -1.88 15.34 2.06
N ALA A 237 -1.24 14.20 2.34
CA ALA A 237 -0.51 13.97 3.59
C ALA A 237 0.57 15.05 3.82
N LEU A 238 1.34 15.39 2.77
CA LEU A 238 2.38 16.41 2.85
C LEU A 238 1.80 17.79 3.15
N HIS A 239 0.66 18.12 2.53
CA HIS A 239 -0.01 19.41 2.68
C HIS A 239 -0.73 19.57 4.01
N LEU A 240 -1.26 18.47 4.56
CA LEU A 240 -1.99 18.46 5.81
C LEU A 240 -1.06 18.46 7.04
N LEU A 241 0.13 17.85 6.92
CA LEU A 241 1.05 17.68 8.05
C LEU A 241 2.14 18.74 8.16
N TYR A 242 2.54 19.37 7.05
CA TYR A 242 3.74 20.20 7.02
C TYR A 242 3.51 21.60 6.49
N SER A 243 4.41 22.50 6.89
CA SER A 243 4.37 23.89 6.44
C SER A 243 4.61 24.00 4.94
N LYS A 244 4.05 25.05 4.32
CA LYS A 244 4.29 25.38 2.90
C LYS A 244 5.77 25.44 2.54
N SER A 245 6.62 25.94 3.45
CA SER A 245 8.06 26.00 3.22
C SER A 245 8.71 24.63 3.19
N PHE A 246 8.27 23.69 4.03
CA PHE A 246 8.72 22.30 3.97
C PHE A 246 8.29 21.63 2.65
N VAL A 247 7.01 21.75 2.28
CA VAL A 247 6.47 21.18 1.04
C VAL A 247 7.21 21.72 -0.19
N ASN A 248 7.53 23.01 -0.21
CA ASN A 248 8.34 23.60 -1.30
C ASN A 248 9.75 23.02 -1.38
N ARG A 249 10.41 22.78 -0.24
CA ARG A 249 11.73 22.10 -0.23
C ARG A 249 11.63 20.65 -0.70
N TYR A 250 10.56 19.94 -0.30
CA TYR A 250 10.30 18.57 -0.75
C TYR A 250 10.14 18.52 -2.28
N ARG A 251 9.35 19.44 -2.86
CA ARG A 251 9.19 19.61 -4.32
C ARG A 251 10.51 19.87 -5.03
N SER A 252 11.35 20.77 -4.50
CA SER A 252 12.69 21.01 -5.08
C SER A 252 13.59 19.76 -5.04
N LYS A 253 13.48 18.94 -3.98
CA LYS A 253 14.20 17.66 -3.89
C LYS A 253 13.67 16.61 -4.87
N CYS A 254 12.36 16.55 -5.12
CA CYS A 254 11.80 15.71 -6.19
C CYS A 254 12.36 16.10 -7.56
N PHE A 255 12.38 17.39 -7.88
CA PHE A 255 12.96 17.87 -9.13
C PHE A 255 14.44 17.52 -9.24
N ALA A 256 15.22 17.77 -8.19
CA ALA A 256 16.65 17.45 -8.18
C ALA A 256 16.93 15.93 -8.32
N SER A 257 16.08 15.07 -7.74
CA SER A 257 16.28 13.61 -7.83
C SER A 257 15.99 13.07 -9.23
N LEU A 258 15.10 13.69 -10.01
CA LEU A 258 14.80 13.26 -11.38
C LEU A 258 15.66 13.96 -12.44
N LYS A 259 16.02 15.24 -12.24
CA LYS A 259 16.80 16.04 -13.20
C LYS A 259 18.11 15.38 -13.62
N GLN A 260 18.73 14.60 -12.74
CA GLN A 260 19.98 13.90 -13.03
C GLN A 260 19.90 12.93 -14.22
N PHE A 261 18.69 12.50 -14.62
CA PHE A 261 18.47 11.55 -15.70
C PHE A 261 18.14 12.21 -17.06
N VAL A 262 18.12 13.55 -17.14
CA VAL A 262 17.80 14.26 -18.38
C VAL A 262 18.84 13.94 -19.45
N GLY A 263 18.37 13.53 -20.64
CA GLY A 263 19.22 13.15 -21.77
C GLY A 263 19.82 11.75 -21.68
N GLU A 264 19.62 11.01 -20.59
CA GLU A 264 19.94 9.58 -20.52
C GLU A 264 18.90 8.76 -21.29
N LYS A 265 19.31 7.62 -21.84
CA LYS A 265 18.39 6.69 -22.53
C LYS A 265 17.41 6.10 -21.52
N TYR A 266 16.10 6.29 -21.75
CA TYR A 266 15.07 5.95 -20.76
C TYR A 266 15.11 4.51 -20.25
N ILE A 267 15.45 3.53 -21.10
CA ILE A 267 15.55 2.13 -20.66
C ILE A 267 16.65 1.93 -19.63
N ASP A 268 17.79 2.57 -19.81
CA ASP A 268 18.92 2.46 -18.89
C ASP A 268 18.57 3.17 -17.57
N VAL A 269 17.86 4.30 -17.66
CA VAL A 269 17.31 5.02 -16.50
C VAL A 269 16.34 4.16 -15.70
N ILE A 270 15.36 3.53 -16.37
CA ILE A 270 14.37 2.66 -15.71
C ILE A 270 15.08 1.50 -15.02
N LYS A 271 15.98 0.80 -15.72
CA LYS A 271 16.75 -0.31 -15.15
C LYS A 271 17.50 0.14 -13.91
N LYS A 272 18.24 1.24 -14.00
CA LYS A 272 19.01 1.84 -12.90
C LYS A 272 18.14 2.21 -11.70
N ILE A 273 16.97 2.81 -11.94
CA ILE A 273 16.03 3.16 -10.85
C ILE A 273 15.52 1.88 -10.19
N VAL A 274 15.03 0.90 -10.95
CA VAL A 274 14.52 -0.36 -10.40
C VAL A 274 15.60 -1.02 -9.56
N GLU A 275 16.79 -1.28 -10.12
CA GLU A 275 17.91 -1.95 -9.44
C GLU A 275 18.32 -1.28 -8.12
N GLN A 276 18.30 0.06 -8.06
CA GLN A 276 18.84 0.80 -6.93
C GLN A 276 17.79 1.22 -5.88
N SER A 277 16.48 1.12 -6.17
CA SER A 277 15.46 1.72 -5.30
C SER A 277 14.32 0.80 -4.86
N TYR A 278 14.08 -0.32 -5.55
CA TYR A 278 12.88 -1.15 -5.33
C TYR A 278 12.69 -1.63 -3.89
N LEU A 279 13.79 -1.89 -3.17
CA LEU A 279 13.78 -2.35 -1.77
C LEU A 279 13.18 -1.34 -0.80
N THR A 280 12.99 -0.08 -1.22
CA THR A 280 12.45 1.00 -0.39
C THR A 280 11.01 1.35 -0.70
N TRP A 281 10.42 0.85 -1.79
CA TRP A 281 9.11 1.31 -2.29
C TRP A 281 7.94 0.93 -1.37
N ASP A 282 7.93 -0.28 -0.84
CA ASP A 282 6.91 -0.68 0.14
C ASP A 282 7.10 0.02 1.49
N ASN A 283 8.35 0.28 1.89
CA ASN A 283 8.66 1.03 3.12
C ASN A 283 8.24 2.50 3.01
N TYR A 284 8.42 3.10 1.83
CA TYR A 284 7.87 4.40 1.48
C TYR A 284 6.34 4.39 1.64
N SER A 285 5.66 3.44 1.02
CA SER A 285 4.19 3.34 1.01
C SER A 285 3.63 3.16 2.43
N LEU A 286 4.23 2.28 3.22
CA LEU A 286 3.87 2.09 4.62
C LEU A 286 4.11 3.35 5.45
N SER A 287 5.19 4.08 5.16
CA SER A 287 5.53 5.31 5.88
C SER A 287 4.52 6.42 5.57
N VAL A 288 4.07 6.55 4.31
CA VAL A 288 2.95 7.43 3.92
C VAL A 288 1.66 7.05 4.66
N LEU A 289 1.31 5.76 4.73
CA LEU A 289 0.15 5.30 5.48
C LEU A 289 0.24 5.69 6.96
N MET A 290 1.39 5.49 7.60
CA MET A 290 1.59 5.86 9.00
C MET A 290 1.59 7.37 9.22
N MET A 291 2.07 8.17 8.27
CA MET A 291 1.95 9.62 8.33
C MET A 291 0.49 10.06 8.30
N ASN A 292 -0.33 9.46 7.42
CA ASN A 292 -1.77 9.71 7.41
C ASN A 292 -2.43 9.34 8.75
N LEU A 293 -2.03 8.23 9.35
CA LEU A 293 -2.51 7.86 10.69
C LEU A 293 -2.04 8.85 11.75
N LEU A 294 -0.79 9.31 11.72
CA LEU A 294 -0.32 10.35 12.63
C LEU A 294 -1.08 11.65 12.46
N TYR A 295 -1.39 12.07 11.24
CA TYR A 295 -2.22 13.25 10.99
C TYR A 295 -3.57 13.14 11.70
N LEU A 296 -4.24 12.00 11.56
CA LEU A 296 -5.50 11.74 12.24
C LEU A 296 -5.37 11.85 13.77
N LEU A 297 -4.22 11.48 14.33
CA LEU A 297 -3.91 11.56 15.76
C LEU A 297 -3.48 12.96 16.23
N ASN A 298 -3.21 13.90 15.32
CA ASN A 298 -2.58 15.20 15.60
C ASN A 298 -3.57 16.35 15.86
N PHE A 299 -4.76 16.07 16.43
CA PHE A 299 -5.86 17.04 16.51
C PHE A 299 -5.52 18.36 17.24
N ASN A 300 -4.66 18.30 18.28
CA ASN A 300 -4.25 19.48 19.05
C ASN A 300 -2.75 19.82 18.92
N GLY A 301 -2.07 19.23 17.94
CA GLY A 301 -0.62 19.33 17.79
C GLY A 301 0.15 18.31 18.66
N PHE A 302 1.16 17.66 18.09
CA PHE A 302 2.14 16.85 18.79
C PHE A 302 3.28 17.67 19.39
N GLY A 303 3.08 18.98 19.55
CA GLY A 303 4.10 19.90 20.04
C GLY A 303 4.72 19.31 21.29
N GLU A 304 6.01 18.96 21.18
CA GLU A 304 6.89 18.47 22.26
C GLU A 304 6.83 16.97 22.62
N ASN A 305 5.95 16.13 22.02
CA ASN A 305 6.01 14.69 22.29
C ASN A 305 7.18 14.03 21.54
N LYS A 306 8.27 13.72 22.26
CA LYS A 306 9.50 13.14 21.69
C LYS A 306 9.27 11.86 20.89
N LEU A 307 8.40 10.96 21.36
CA LEU A 307 8.10 9.70 20.65
C LEU A 307 7.47 9.99 19.29
N ILE A 308 6.46 10.87 19.25
CA ILE A 308 5.79 11.20 17.99
C ILE A 308 6.70 11.99 17.06
N VAL A 309 7.52 12.90 17.59
CA VAL A 309 8.52 13.65 16.81
C VAL A 309 9.53 12.69 16.17
N ASP A 310 10.13 11.79 16.94
CA ASP A 310 11.13 10.86 16.43
C ASP A 310 10.52 9.84 15.46
N PHE A 311 9.29 9.41 15.72
CA PHE A 311 8.56 8.55 14.79
C PHE A 311 8.24 9.28 13.49
N SER A 312 7.73 10.52 13.54
CA SER A 312 7.48 11.35 12.36
C SER A 312 8.76 11.59 11.54
N GLN A 313 9.90 11.82 12.21
CA GLN A 313 11.20 11.94 11.54
C GLN A 313 11.61 10.66 10.82
N LEU A 314 11.44 9.49 11.45
CA LEU A 314 11.69 8.19 10.80
C LEU A 314 10.84 8.04 9.53
N LEU A 315 9.54 8.34 9.60
CA LEU A 315 8.65 8.25 8.46
C LEU A 315 9.06 9.22 7.33
N LEU A 316 9.43 10.45 7.68
CA LEU A 316 9.94 11.44 6.73
C LEU A 316 11.20 11.00 6.00
N THR A 317 12.14 10.35 6.71
CA THR A 317 13.33 9.77 6.09
C THR A 317 12.95 8.70 5.05
N ASN A 318 11.97 7.86 5.37
CA ASN A 318 11.51 6.80 4.46
C ASN A 318 10.73 7.31 3.26
N ILE A 319 10.20 8.54 3.30
CA ILE A 319 9.54 9.18 2.16
C ILE A 319 10.42 10.19 1.42
N HIS A 320 11.74 10.19 1.65
CA HIS A 320 12.64 11.17 1.02
C HIS A 320 12.61 11.07 -0.53
N PRO A 321 12.59 12.18 -1.29
CA PRO A 321 12.48 12.13 -2.76
C PRO A 321 13.67 11.49 -3.50
N ASN A 322 14.86 11.55 -2.90
CA ASN A 322 16.01 10.77 -3.34
C ASN A 322 15.97 9.41 -2.64
N PHE A 323 15.76 8.33 -3.40
CA PHE A 323 15.67 6.97 -2.87
C PHE A 323 16.95 6.50 -2.16
N LYS A 324 18.12 7.09 -2.46
CA LYS A 324 19.39 6.77 -1.79
C LYS A 324 19.47 7.26 -0.35
N GLU A 325 18.61 8.21 0.03
CA GLU A 325 18.53 8.76 1.39
C GLU A 325 17.48 8.04 2.24
N ARG A 326 16.71 7.11 1.64
CA ARG A 326 15.72 6.31 2.36
C ARG A 326 16.42 5.17 3.07
N MET A 327 15.86 4.76 4.21
CA MET A 327 16.36 3.60 4.92
C MET A 327 15.92 2.30 4.26
N THR A 328 16.76 1.29 4.38
CA THR A 328 16.37 -0.10 4.16
C THR A 328 15.28 -0.50 5.16
N ILE A 329 14.59 -1.61 4.87
CA ILE A 329 13.59 -2.16 5.79
C ILE A 329 14.24 -2.60 7.12
N GLU A 330 15.45 -3.16 7.07
CA GLU A 330 16.23 -3.53 8.25
C GLU A 330 16.60 -2.32 9.11
N ASP A 331 17.12 -1.26 8.49
CA ASP A 331 17.51 -0.03 9.20
C ASP A 331 16.29 0.65 9.82
N THR A 332 15.16 0.66 9.10
CA THR A 332 13.88 1.16 9.61
C THR A 332 13.42 0.38 10.84
N ILE A 333 13.44 -0.95 10.80
CA ILE A 333 13.08 -1.80 11.95
C ILE A 333 13.99 -1.51 13.14
N LYS A 334 15.30 -1.35 12.90
CA LYS A 334 16.29 -1.06 13.94
C LYS A 334 16.04 0.31 14.56
N GLN A 335 15.88 1.36 13.77
CA GLN A 335 15.62 2.71 14.29
C GLN A 335 14.26 2.77 15.01
N PHE A 336 13.22 2.16 14.46
CA PHE A 336 11.92 2.07 15.14
C PHE A 336 12.04 1.37 16.49
N SER A 337 12.76 0.25 16.55
CA SER A 337 12.99 -0.47 17.81
C SER A 337 13.73 0.40 18.83
N ASN A 338 14.73 1.17 18.40
CA ASN A 338 15.44 2.11 19.27
C ASN A 338 14.53 3.21 19.82
N ILE A 339 13.67 3.79 18.99
CA ILE A 339 12.67 4.80 19.41
C ILE A 339 11.77 4.18 20.50
N THR A 340 11.15 3.03 20.21
CA THR A 340 10.21 2.38 21.14
C THR A 340 10.86 1.87 22.43
N TYR A 341 12.12 1.44 22.40
CA TYR A 341 12.86 1.02 23.60
C TYR A 341 13.26 2.21 24.46
N ARG A 342 13.88 3.23 23.86
CA ARG A 342 14.33 4.44 24.56
C ARG A 342 13.15 5.16 25.22
N ASP A 343 12.02 5.20 24.53
CA ASP A 343 10.80 5.85 25.02
C ASP A 343 9.96 4.87 25.88
N GLY A 344 10.56 3.79 26.39
CA GLY A 344 9.96 2.95 27.43
C GLY A 344 8.62 2.29 27.06
N ILE A 345 8.28 2.16 25.78
CA ILE A 345 7.00 1.57 25.33
C ILE A 345 6.84 0.11 25.77
N ILE A 346 7.98 -0.56 26.00
CA ILE A 346 8.04 -1.93 26.49
C ILE A 346 7.56 -2.03 27.96
N ASN A 347 7.64 -0.95 28.73
CA ASN A 347 7.16 -0.87 30.10
C ASN A 347 5.85 -0.07 30.14
N ASP A 348 4.71 -0.76 30.23
CA ASP A 348 3.35 -0.19 30.16
C ASP A 348 3.13 1.03 31.10
N SER A 349 3.87 1.14 32.22
CA SER A 349 3.81 2.29 33.13
C SER A 349 4.34 3.60 32.51
N ASN A 350 5.43 3.54 31.74
CA ASN A 350 6.09 4.73 31.18
C ASN A 350 5.40 5.21 29.90
N PHE A 351 4.84 4.29 29.12
CA PHE A 351 4.11 4.65 27.91
C PHE A 351 2.84 5.45 28.25
N SER A 352 2.16 5.12 29.37
CA SER A 352 0.98 5.87 29.82
C SER A 352 1.34 7.31 30.15
N GLU A 353 2.48 7.55 30.81
CA GLU A 353 2.96 8.89 31.15
C GLU A 353 3.36 9.71 29.91
N LEU A 354 4.00 9.08 28.92
CA LEU A 354 4.37 9.72 27.65
C LEU A 354 3.16 10.17 26.84
N VAL A 355 2.04 9.45 26.92
CA VAL A 355 0.82 9.75 26.18
C VAL A 355 -0.14 10.64 27.00
N LYS A 356 -0.09 10.62 28.34
CA LYS A 356 -0.89 11.49 29.24
C LYS A 356 -0.68 12.99 29.00
N ASN A 357 0.50 13.38 28.53
CA ASN A 357 0.81 14.77 28.18
C ASN A 357 0.13 15.23 26.89
N ILE A 358 -0.52 14.32 26.15
CA ILE A 358 -1.31 14.64 24.97
C ILE A 358 -2.73 14.93 25.47
N ASN A 359 -3.06 16.21 25.61
CA ASN A 359 -4.35 16.67 26.12
C ASN A 359 -5.42 16.54 25.02
N VAL A 360 -6.01 15.36 24.89
CA VAL A 360 -7.00 15.03 23.85
C VAL A 360 -8.40 14.95 24.43
N ASN A 361 -9.31 15.80 23.97
CA ASN A 361 -10.74 15.57 24.16
C ASN A 361 -11.16 14.38 23.29
N ILE A 362 -11.36 13.22 23.91
CA ILE A 362 -11.57 11.93 23.22
C ILE A 362 -12.80 11.98 22.29
N SER A 363 -13.89 12.66 22.67
CA SER A 363 -15.08 12.72 21.82
C SER A 363 -14.86 13.59 20.58
N GLU A 364 -14.24 14.77 20.74
CA GLU A 364 -13.88 15.64 19.62
C GLU A 364 -12.87 14.95 18.70
N PHE A 365 -11.89 14.26 19.29
CA PHE A 365 -10.91 13.47 18.57
C PHE A 365 -11.52 12.33 17.76
N ILE A 366 -12.50 11.60 18.30
CA ILE A 366 -13.18 10.53 17.55
C ILE A 366 -14.03 11.11 16.41
N ASP A 367 -14.68 12.25 16.62
CA ASP A 367 -15.49 12.89 15.57
C ASP A 367 -14.60 13.47 14.45
N GLU A 368 -13.48 14.10 14.80
CA GLU A 368 -12.41 14.52 13.89
C GLU A 368 -11.84 13.33 13.10
N LEU A 369 -11.50 12.24 13.79
CA LEU A 369 -10.97 11.00 13.21
C LEU A 369 -11.93 10.44 12.17
N ARG A 370 -13.24 10.41 12.46
CA ARG A 370 -14.28 9.98 11.52
C ARG A 370 -14.40 10.91 10.33
N LEU A 371 -14.38 12.22 10.55
CA LEU A 371 -14.46 13.23 9.49
C LEU A 371 -13.26 13.15 8.54
N ASN A 372 -12.05 13.06 9.09
CA ASN A 372 -10.82 13.00 8.31
C ASN A 372 -10.65 11.64 7.63
N THR A 373 -11.08 10.53 8.24
CA THR A 373 -11.15 9.21 7.57
C THR A 373 -12.06 9.28 6.35
N ARG A 374 -13.23 9.93 6.44
CA ARG A 374 -14.12 10.13 5.28
C ARG A 374 -13.45 10.96 4.18
N ARG A 375 -12.71 12.01 4.54
CA ARG A 375 -11.95 12.84 3.58
C ARG A 375 -10.89 12.01 2.86
N ILE A 376 -10.06 11.28 3.61
CA ILE A 376 -8.99 10.43 3.06
C ILE A 376 -9.56 9.34 2.15
N LYS A 377 -10.64 8.67 2.57
CA LYS A 377 -11.30 7.64 1.73
C LYS A 377 -11.85 8.23 0.43
N LYS A 378 -12.50 9.40 0.48
CA LYS A 378 -13.00 10.09 -0.73
C LYS A 378 -11.88 10.56 -1.67
N LEU A 379 -10.73 10.95 -1.11
CA LEU A 379 -9.55 11.30 -1.90
C LEU A 379 -8.96 10.05 -2.57
N GLY A 380 -8.89 8.93 -1.85
CA GLY A 380 -8.47 7.62 -2.38
C GLY A 380 -9.40 7.06 -3.46
N GLU A 381 -10.72 7.25 -3.35
CA GLU A 381 -11.70 6.83 -4.36
C GLU A 381 -11.51 7.57 -5.70
N ASN A 382 -11.19 8.87 -5.67
CA ASN A 382 -10.87 9.64 -6.88
C ASN A 382 -9.51 9.30 -7.50
N LEU A 383 -8.66 8.60 -6.76
CA LEU A 383 -7.33 8.13 -7.17
C LEU A 383 -7.32 6.64 -7.53
N SER A 384 -8.47 5.95 -7.45
CA SER A 384 -8.58 4.55 -7.84
C SER A 384 -8.43 4.44 -9.37
N LEU A 385 -7.29 3.88 -9.76
CA LEU A 385 -6.89 3.65 -11.16
C LEU A 385 -7.84 2.69 -11.88
#